data_AF-A0A382FLD2-F1
#
_entry.id   AF-A0A382FLD2-F1
#
_cell.length_a   1.000
_cell.length_b   1.000
_cell.length_c   1.000
_cell.angle_alpha   90.00
_cell.angle_beta   90.00
_cell.angle_gamma   90.00
#
_symmetry.space_group_name_H-M   'P 1'
#
loop_
_entity.id
_entity.type
_entity.pdbx_description
1 polymer ?
#
loop_
_entity_poly.entity_id
_entity_poly.type
_entity_poly.pdbx_seq_one_letter_code
_entity_poly.pdbx_strand_id
1 'polypeptide(L)'
;MNNENSMNESYRLNRRDALKGVAAASLALASGAFGIPKTFGQTSIGGNMIELENAKPGTRGWLLTNTRTDPTKGRSPVASGRSHAIEGYCSANSVRAGEKLQIMVSTNPASAFKLEIFRTGYYNGDGARLVKRFDSLNGVPQPDPPIGENYLRECQWEPAV
;
A
#
# COMPACT_ATOMS: atom_id res chain seq x y z
N MET A 1 4.41 -31.17 51.59
CA MET A 1 5.49 -31.05 50.59
C MET A 1 5.05 -30.04 49.54
N ASN A 2 5.96 -29.12 49.21
CA ASN A 2 5.89 -28.05 48.21
C ASN A 2 5.58 -28.61 46.81
N ASN A 3 4.93 -27.86 45.90
CA ASN A 3 5.65 -27.01 44.94
C ASN A 3 4.70 -26.31 43.95
N GLU A 4 5.21 -25.19 43.44
CA GLU A 4 4.66 -24.13 42.60
C GLU A 4 4.05 -24.55 41.25
N ASN A 5 3.10 -23.74 40.75
CA ASN A 5 3.02 -23.28 39.35
C ASN A 5 1.92 -22.20 39.27
N SER A 6 2.26 -20.96 39.61
CA SER A 6 2.80 -19.94 38.70
C SER A 6 1.73 -19.36 37.77
N MET A 7 1.25 -18.21 38.23
CA MET A 7 0.45 -17.22 37.53
C MET A 7 1.05 -16.89 36.16
N ASN A 8 0.25 -16.96 35.10
CA ASN A 8 0.60 -16.34 33.83
C ASN A 8 -0.51 -15.36 33.43
N GLU A 9 -0.70 -14.35 34.27
CA GLU A 9 -1.47 -13.17 33.91
C GLU A 9 -0.52 -12.22 33.18
N SER A 10 -0.59 -12.26 31.86
CA SER A 10 0.15 -11.37 30.97
C SER A 10 -0.29 -9.92 31.21
N TYR A 11 0.43 -9.19 32.05
CA TYR A 11 0.27 -7.76 32.25
C TYR A 11 0.67 -7.03 30.97
N ARG A 12 -0.30 -6.77 30.09
CA ARG A 12 -0.16 -5.83 28.98
C ARG A 12 -0.14 -4.42 29.57
N LEU A 13 1.06 -3.88 29.80
CA LEU A 13 1.24 -2.47 30.14
C LEU A 13 0.62 -1.60 29.04
N ASN A 14 -0.45 -0.89 29.38
CA ASN A 14 -1.19 -0.08 28.44
C ASN A 14 -0.55 1.31 28.37
N ARG A 15 -0.59 1.98 27.20
CA ARG A 15 0.04 3.31 27.01
C ARG A 15 -0.41 4.35 28.05
N ARG A 16 -1.61 4.16 28.61
CA ARG A 16 -2.20 4.99 29.67
C ARG A 16 -1.55 4.78 31.04
N ASP A 17 -1.05 3.58 31.33
CA ASP A 17 -0.38 3.29 32.61
C ASP A 17 1.03 3.89 32.62
N ALA A 18 1.70 3.94 31.47
CA ALA A 18 2.96 4.66 31.30
C ALA A 18 2.81 6.18 31.50
N LEU A 19 1.73 6.78 30.99
CA LEU A 19 1.46 8.22 31.18
C LEU A 19 1.16 8.58 32.64
N LYS A 20 0.54 7.68 33.41
CA LYS A 20 0.32 7.88 34.85
C LYS A 20 1.64 7.88 35.63
N GLY A 21 2.62 7.08 35.22
CA GLY A 21 3.96 7.07 35.83
C GLY A 21 4.74 8.38 35.66
N VAL A 22 4.52 9.10 34.56
CA VAL A 22 5.19 10.38 34.28
C VAL A 22 4.78 11.49 35.26
N ALA A 23 3.52 11.50 35.71
CA ALA A 23 3.03 12.51 36.66
C ALA A 23 3.70 12.43 38.04
N ALA A 24 4.05 11.21 38.50
CA ALA A 24 4.75 11.01 39.77
C ALA A 24 6.22 11.45 39.69
N ALA A 25 6.90 11.22 38.55
CA ALA A 25 8.29 11.60 38.36
C ALA A 25 8.48 13.12 38.24
N SER A 26 7.52 13.85 37.67
CA SER A 26 7.56 15.32 37.59
C SER A 26 7.56 16.02 38.95
N LEU A 27 6.95 15.41 39.98
CA LEU A 27 6.91 16.01 41.33
C LEU A 27 8.26 15.92 42.05
N ALA A 28 9.04 14.85 41.79
CA ALA A 28 10.36 14.63 42.39
C ALA A 28 11.47 15.49 41.73
N LEU A 29 11.28 15.91 40.49
CA LEU A 29 12.21 16.80 39.77
C LEU A 29 12.13 18.25 40.28
N ALA A 30 10.98 18.69 40.80
CA ALA A 30 10.83 20.04 41.37
C ALA A 30 11.55 20.22 42.72
N SER A 31 11.82 19.13 43.45
CA SER A 31 12.51 19.16 44.76
C SER A 31 14.04 19.10 44.68
N GLY A 32 14.64 19.05 43.48
CA GLY A 32 16.10 19.10 43.29
C GLY A 32 16.89 17.90 43.84
N ALA A 33 16.23 16.84 44.30
CA ALA A 33 16.86 15.72 45.00
C ALA A 33 17.50 14.67 44.07
N PHE A 34 17.20 14.69 42.76
CA PHE A 34 17.76 13.74 41.80
C PHE A 34 18.17 14.46 40.51
N GLY A 35 19.47 14.40 40.19
CA GLY A 35 20.01 14.93 38.94
C GLY A 35 19.36 14.27 37.73
N ILE A 36 19.03 15.06 36.71
CA ILE A 36 18.43 14.58 35.46
C ILE A 36 19.45 13.63 34.80
N PRO A 37 19.18 12.32 34.68
CA PRO A 37 20.03 11.47 33.86
C PRO A 37 19.97 11.98 32.41
N LYS A 38 21.10 12.43 31.87
CA LYS A 38 21.27 12.81 30.46
C LYS A 38 21.28 11.58 29.54
N THR A 39 20.30 10.71 29.68
CA THR A 39 20.17 9.54 28.82
C THR A 39 18.70 9.29 28.52
N PHE A 40 18.08 10.28 27.86
CA PHE A 40 17.00 9.98 26.92
C PHE A 40 17.63 9.51 25.60
N GLY A 41 18.44 8.46 25.69
CA GLY A 41 18.83 7.66 24.55
C GLY A 41 17.63 6.82 24.18
N GLN A 42 16.79 7.34 23.30
CA GLN A 42 15.66 6.63 22.73
C GLN A 42 16.20 5.38 22.03
N THR A 43 16.15 4.25 22.72
CA THR A 43 16.56 2.96 22.17
C THR A 43 15.46 2.53 21.21
N SER A 44 15.53 2.96 19.96
CA SER A 44 14.77 2.30 18.89
C SER A 44 15.46 0.96 18.62
N ILE A 45 15.12 -0.06 19.41
CA ILE A 45 15.42 -1.45 19.05
C ILE A 45 14.59 -1.75 17.79
N GLY A 46 15.22 -1.58 16.63
CA GLY A 46 14.60 -1.60 15.31
C GLY A 46 14.90 -0.29 14.60
N GLY A 47 15.83 -0.34 13.64
CA GLY A 47 16.09 0.81 12.76
C GLY A 47 14.81 1.32 12.12
N ASN A 48 14.81 2.58 11.69
CA ASN A 48 13.66 3.19 11.04
C ASN A 48 13.17 2.28 9.89
N MET A 49 11.96 1.73 10.02
CA MET A 49 11.39 0.78 9.05
C MET A 49 11.33 1.37 7.63
N ILE A 50 11.21 2.70 7.53
CA ILE A 50 11.22 3.40 6.25
C ILE A 50 12.64 3.41 5.65
N GLU A 51 13.68 3.61 6.46
CA GLU A 51 15.08 3.52 6.01
C GLU A 51 15.41 2.09 5.57
N LEU A 52 15.00 1.09 6.36
CA LEU A 52 15.20 -0.32 6.01
C LEU A 52 14.48 -0.70 4.71
N GLU A 53 13.27 -0.19 4.48
CA GLU A 53 12.55 -0.41 3.22
C GLU A 53 13.22 0.33 2.06
N ASN A 54 13.57 1.61 2.23
CA ASN A 54 14.19 2.43 1.19
C ASN A 54 15.61 1.98 0.84
N ALA A 55 16.29 1.24 1.71
CA ALA A 55 17.59 0.63 1.44
C ALA A 55 17.51 -0.56 0.47
N LYS A 56 16.32 -1.10 0.20
CA LYS A 56 16.14 -2.16 -0.80
C LYS A 56 16.38 -1.63 -2.22
N PRO A 57 16.81 -2.49 -3.16
CA PRO A 57 17.00 -2.08 -4.55
C PRO A 57 15.72 -1.50 -5.17
N GLY A 58 15.85 -0.34 -5.79
CA GLY A 58 14.80 0.32 -6.56
C GLY A 58 14.79 -0.08 -8.03
N THR A 59 13.85 0.47 -8.79
CA THR A 59 13.78 0.38 -10.24
C THR A 59 13.00 1.53 -10.85
N ARG A 60 13.40 1.95 -12.05
CA ARG A 60 12.66 2.90 -12.90
C ARG A 60 11.63 2.24 -13.81
N GLY A 61 11.43 0.92 -13.71
CA GLY A 61 10.52 0.15 -14.57
C GLY A 61 9.04 0.51 -14.44
N TRP A 62 8.65 1.30 -13.44
CA TRP A 62 7.29 1.85 -13.28
C TRP A 62 7.00 2.99 -14.26
N LEU A 63 8.03 3.58 -14.88
CA LEU A 63 7.87 4.61 -15.89
C LEU A 63 7.37 3.99 -17.20
N LEU A 64 6.34 4.60 -17.79
CA LEU A 64 5.82 4.17 -19.08
C LEU A 64 6.83 4.51 -20.20
N THR A 65 7.35 3.49 -20.86
CA THR A 65 8.32 3.64 -21.97
C THR A 65 7.70 3.45 -23.35
N ASN A 66 6.52 2.82 -23.43
CA ASN A 66 5.81 2.56 -24.67
C ASN A 66 4.37 3.07 -24.56
N THR A 67 4.19 4.36 -24.76
CA THR A 67 2.87 5.01 -24.74
C THR A 67 2.34 5.18 -26.15
N ARG A 68 1.08 4.82 -26.36
CA ARG A 68 0.35 5.05 -27.61
C ARG A 68 -0.89 5.90 -27.32
N THR A 69 -1.05 6.99 -28.04
CA THR A 69 -2.28 7.78 -28.00
C THR A 69 -3.19 7.33 -29.14
N ASP A 70 -4.47 7.14 -28.86
CA ASP A 70 -5.45 6.85 -29.90
C ASP A 70 -5.61 8.07 -30.84
N PRO A 71 -5.42 7.92 -32.17
CA PRO A 71 -5.54 9.03 -33.12
C PRO A 71 -6.96 9.59 -33.28
N THR A 72 -7.97 8.90 -32.74
CA THR A 72 -9.37 9.34 -32.69
C THR A 72 -9.68 10.16 -31.44
N LYS A 73 -8.76 10.23 -30.47
CA LYS A 73 -8.85 11.10 -29.29
C LYS A 73 -9.00 12.55 -29.76
N GLY A 74 -10.08 13.21 -29.34
CA GLY A 74 -10.46 14.58 -29.74
C GLY A 74 -11.49 14.68 -30.88
N ARG A 75 -11.86 13.60 -31.56
CA ARG A 75 -12.86 13.64 -32.65
C ARG A 75 -14.32 13.60 -32.18
N SER A 76 -14.56 13.19 -30.94
CA SER A 76 -15.89 13.18 -30.32
C SER A 76 -15.75 13.44 -28.82
N PRO A 77 -16.52 14.35 -28.21
CA PRO A 77 -16.51 14.56 -26.76
C PRO A 77 -16.86 13.32 -25.94
N VAL A 78 -17.57 12.36 -26.55
CA VAL A 78 -18.15 11.19 -25.86
C VAL A 78 -17.33 9.91 -26.07
N ALA A 79 -16.58 9.80 -27.18
CA ALA A 79 -15.72 8.65 -27.47
C ALA A 79 -14.22 8.91 -27.20
N SER A 80 -13.84 10.17 -26.94
CA SER A 80 -12.46 10.60 -26.79
C SER A 80 -11.92 10.33 -25.38
N GLY A 81 -11.36 9.15 -25.14
CA GLY A 81 -10.57 8.93 -23.92
C GLY A 81 -10.23 7.49 -23.58
N ARG A 82 -10.96 6.53 -24.17
CA ARG A 82 -10.71 5.10 -23.97
C ARG A 82 -9.58 4.58 -24.85
N SER A 83 -8.94 3.51 -24.39
CA SER A 83 -7.89 2.82 -25.13
C SER A 83 -8.16 1.33 -25.05
N HIS A 84 -9.07 0.83 -25.90
CA HIS A 84 -9.56 -0.54 -25.85
C HIS A 84 -8.47 -1.63 -26.00
N ALA A 85 -7.27 -1.27 -26.45
CA ALA A 85 -6.14 -2.18 -26.52
C ALA A 85 -5.83 -2.81 -25.14
N ILE A 86 -5.91 -2.03 -24.06
CA ILE A 86 -5.86 -2.52 -22.69
C ILE A 86 -6.46 -1.49 -21.74
N GLU A 87 -7.38 -1.93 -20.89
CA GLU A 87 -8.04 -1.14 -19.86
C GLU A 87 -8.14 -1.96 -18.57
N GLY A 88 -8.16 -1.30 -17.42
CA GLY A 88 -8.33 -2.03 -16.17
C GLY A 88 -8.55 -1.14 -14.95
N TYR A 89 -9.06 -1.76 -13.90
CA TYR A 89 -9.30 -1.15 -12.60
C TYR A 89 -9.18 -2.20 -11.48
N CYS A 90 -9.08 -1.73 -10.24
CA CYS A 90 -9.03 -2.59 -9.07
C CYS A 90 -10.37 -2.58 -8.33
N SER A 91 -10.68 -3.66 -7.61
CA SER A 91 -11.95 -3.80 -6.88
C SER A 91 -12.10 -2.85 -5.70
N ALA A 92 -11.00 -2.28 -5.21
CA ALA A 92 -10.97 -1.31 -4.13
C ALA A 92 -9.74 -0.41 -4.23
N ASN A 93 -9.81 0.79 -3.66
CA ASN A 93 -8.67 1.71 -3.58
C ASN A 93 -7.72 1.37 -2.42
N SER A 94 -8.19 0.59 -1.44
CA SER A 94 -7.43 0.20 -0.26
C SER A 94 -7.91 -1.14 0.27
N VAL A 95 -6.98 -1.95 0.78
CA VAL A 95 -7.26 -3.23 1.42
C VAL A 95 -6.41 -3.37 2.69
N ARG A 96 -6.89 -4.14 3.68
CA ARG A 96 -6.11 -4.52 4.86
C ARG A 96 -5.18 -5.68 4.55
N ALA A 97 -4.19 -5.88 5.41
CA ALA A 97 -3.34 -7.07 5.35
C ALA A 97 -4.21 -8.33 5.48
N GLY A 98 -4.04 -9.28 4.55
CA GLY A 98 -4.83 -10.50 4.47
C GLY A 98 -6.09 -10.41 3.62
N GLU A 99 -6.56 -9.20 3.29
CA GLU A 99 -7.66 -9.02 2.33
C GLU A 99 -7.17 -9.20 0.88
N LYS A 100 -8.10 -9.51 -0.02
CA LYS A 100 -7.82 -9.70 -1.45
C LYS A 100 -8.21 -8.46 -2.24
N LEU A 101 -7.31 -8.02 -3.11
CA LEU A 101 -7.59 -7.02 -4.14
C LEU A 101 -7.73 -7.74 -5.47
N GLN A 102 -8.89 -7.61 -6.11
CA GLN A 102 -9.14 -8.15 -7.43
C GLN A 102 -8.78 -7.10 -8.49
N ILE A 103 -8.26 -7.55 -9.62
CA ILE A 103 -7.87 -6.67 -10.73
C ILE A 103 -8.66 -7.10 -11.97
N MET A 104 -9.41 -6.17 -12.53
CA MET A 104 -10.24 -6.39 -13.71
C MET A 104 -9.52 -5.77 -14.90
N VAL A 105 -9.36 -6.56 -15.96
CA VAL A 105 -8.64 -6.15 -17.16
C VAL A 105 -9.44 -6.55 -18.38
N SER A 106 -9.55 -5.63 -19.34
CA SER A 106 -10.10 -5.85 -20.67
C SER A 106 -8.99 -5.63 -21.70
N THR A 107 -8.86 -6.56 -22.65
CA THR A 107 -8.00 -6.40 -23.81
C THR A 107 -8.82 -6.65 -25.07
N ASN A 108 -8.90 -5.67 -25.96
CA ASN A 108 -9.59 -5.80 -27.24
C ASN A 108 -8.67 -5.33 -28.38
N PRO A 109 -8.13 -6.26 -29.21
CA PRO A 109 -8.43 -7.70 -29.26
C PRO A 109 -7.89 -8.50 -28.06
N ALA A 110 -8.45 -9.69 -27.83
CA ALA A 110 -8.00 -10.62 -26.79
C ALA A 110 -6.48 -10.85 -26.89
N SER A 111 -5.74 -10.50 -25.83
CA SER A 111 -4.28 -10.51 -25.83
C SER A 111 -3.75 -10.85 -24.44
N ALA A 112 -2.62 -11.55 -24.38
CA ALA A 112 -1.93 -11.73 -23.10
C ALA A 112 -1.37 -10.40 -22.59
N PHE A 113 -1.37 -10.20 -21.28
CA PHE A 113 -0.83 -9.00 -20.66
C PHE A 113 0.08 -9.32 -19.47
N LYS A 114 0.90 -8.34 -19.10
CA LYS A 114 1.79 -8.38 -17.95
C LYS A 114 1.23 -7.53 -16.83
N LEU A 115 1.27 -8.03 -15.60
CA LEU A 115 0.93 -7.28 -14.39
C LEU A 115 2.15 -7.15 -13.49
N GLU A 116 2.53 -5.92 -13.17
CA GLU A 116 3.62 -5.60 -12.25
C GLU A 116 3.11 -4.73 -11.11
N ILE A 117 3.39 -5.18 -9.88
CA ILE A 117 3.01 -4.47 -8.66
C ILE A 117 4.26 -3.79 -8.12
N PHE A 118 4.22 -2.46 -8.07
CA PHE A 118 5.29 -1.64 -7.52
C PHE A 118 4.87 -1.03 -6.19
N ARG A 119 5.84 -0.89 -5.27
CA ARG A 119 5.71 -0.02 -4.10
C ARG A 119 6.47 1.26 -4.40
N THR A 120 5.80 2.40 -4.37
CA THR A 120 6.42 3.72 -4.56
C THR A 120 7.26 4.11 -3.35
N GLY A 121 8.31 4.91 -3.56
CA GLY A 121 9.24 5.32 -2.50
C GLY A 121 10.54 5.89 -3.04
N TYR A 122 11.49 6.24 -2.16
CA TYR A 122 12.74 6.88 -2.58
C TYR A 122 13.66 5.91 -3.34
N TYR A 123 13.98 4.76 -2.73
CA TYR A 123 14.88 3.72 -3.26
C TYR A 123 16.09 4.29 -4.02
N ASN A 124 16.89 5.12 -3.35
CA ASN A 124 18.07 5.81 -3.92
C ASN A 124 17.80 6.67 -5.17
N GLY A 125 16.57 7.14 -5.36
CA GLY A 125 16.15 7.98 -6.49
C GLY A 125 15.44 7.23 -7.62
N ASP A 126 15.25 5.92 -7.52
CA ASP A 126 14.56 5.13 -8.56
C ASP A 126 13.03 5.30 -8.55
N GLY A 127 12.46 5.73 -7.43
CA GLY A 127 11.03 6.10 -7.32
C GLY A 127 10.08 4.94 -7.00
N ALA A 128 10.48 3.69 -7.24
CA ALA A 128 9.71 2.52 -6.82
C ALA A 128 10.56 1.26 -6.68
N ARG A 129 10.01 0.23 -6.02
CA ARG A 129 10.53 -1.13 -5.99
C ARG A 129 9.50 -2.09 -6.57
N LEU A 130 9.95 -3.02 -7.42
CA LEU A 130 9.12 -4.12 -7.90
C LEU A 130 8.83 -5.10 -6.74
N VAL A 131 7.54 -5.34 -6.48
CA VAL A 131 7.06 -6.24 -5.42
C VAL A 131 6.68 -7.60 -5.99
N LYS A 132 5.98 -7.61 -7.12
CA LYS A 132 5.50 -8.83 -7.75
C LYS A 132 5.30 -8.63 -9.25
N ARG A 133 5.50 -9.68 -10.03
CA ARG A 133 5.29 -9.71 -11.48
C ARG A 133 4.51 -10.96 -11.87
N PHE A 134 3.62 -10.81 -12.86
CA PHE A 134 2.94 -11.88 -13.57
C PHE A 134 3.15 -11.61 -15.07
N ASP A 135 3.86 -12.50 -15.77
CA ASP A 135 4.36 -12.19 -17.12
C ASP A 135 3.36 -12.41 -18.26
N SER A 136 2.42 -13.35 -18.10
CA SER A 136 1.51 -13.77 -19.18
C SER A 136 0.15 -14.16 -18.61
N LEU A 137 -0.67 -13.16 -18.30
CA LEU A 137 -2.07 -13.33 -17.92
C LEU A 137 -2.96 -13.28 -19.16
N ASN A 138 -3.95 -14.15 -19.23
CA ASN A 138 -4.90 -14.18 -20.36
C ASN A 138 -5.85 -12.98 -20.27
N GLY A 139 -5.77 -12.06 -21.23
CA GLY A 139 -6.72 -10.96 -21.38
C GLY A 139 -7.83 -11.33 -22.36
N VAL A 140 -9.06 -10.95 -22.02
CA VAL A 140 -10.25 -11.10 -22.87
C VAL A 140 -10.98 -9.76 -22.97
N PRO A 141 -11.72 -9.50 -24.05
CA PRO A 141 -12.62 -8.36 -24.12
C PRO A 141 -13.71 -8.48 -23.05
N GLN A 142 -13.88 -7.44 -22.25
CA GLN A 142 -14.97 -7.30 -21.29
C GLN A 142 -16.07 -6.38 -21.86
N PRO A 143 -17.33 -6.49 -21.43
CA PRO A 143 -18.44 -5.72 -21.97
C PRO A 143 -18.29 -4.22 -21.69
N ASP A 144 -18.68 -3.39 -22.65
CA ASP A 144 -18.75 -1.94 -22.45
C ASP A 144 -19.91 -1.58 -21.51
N PRO A 145 -19.69 -0.78 -20.47
CA PRO A 145 -20.74 -0.40 -19.54
C PRO A 145 -21.79 0.50 -20.23
N PRO A 146 -23.08 0.35 -19.93
CA PRO A 146 -24.12 1.23 -20.48
C PRO A 146 -23.93 2.68 -20.02
N ILE A 147 -24.59 3.63 -20.70
CA ILE A 147 -24.67 5.03 -20.23
C ILE A 147 -25.73 5.07 -19.14
N GLY A 148 -25.30 5.23 -17.90
CA GLY A 148 -26.19 5.49 -16.78
C GLY A 148 -26.65 6.95 -16.70
N GLU A 149 -27.50 7.24 -15.72
CA GLU A 149 -27.89 8.61 -15.38
C GLU A 149 -26.65 9.49 -15.15
N ASN A 150 -26.70 10.75 -15.59
CA ASN A 150 -25.58 11.69 -15.50
C ASN A 150 -24.28 11.21 -16.19
N TYR A 151 -24.39 10.36 -17.21
CA TYR A 151 -23.25 9.78 -17.94
C TYR A 151 -22.33 8.87 -17.09
N LEU A 152 -22.83 8.35 -15.95
CA LEU A 152 -22.10 7.37 -15.16
C LEU A 152 -21.88 6.08 -15.96
N ARG A 153 -20.65 5.55 -15.91
CA ARG A 153 -20.28 4.26 -16.51
C ARG A 153 -19.88 3.32 -15.39
N GLU A 154 -20.68 2.29 -15.15
CA GLU A 154 -20.39 1.28 -14.13
C GLU A 154 -19.92 -0.01 -14.80
N CYS A 155 -18.61 -0.28 -14.71
CA CYS A 155 -18.04 -1.53 -15.21
C CYS A 155 -18.32 -2.68 -14.23
N GLN A 156 -18.89 -3.76 -14.74
CA GLN A 156 -19.13 -5.01 -14.03
C GLN A 156 -18.29 -6.12 -14.70
N TRP A 157 -16.97 -5.91 -14.76
CA TRP A 157 -16.05 -6.83 -15.41
C TRP A 157 -15.66 -7.97 -14.48
N GLU A 158 -15.46 -9.16 -15.06
CA GLU A 158 -14.94 -10.30 -14.32
C GLU A 158 -13.47 -10.07 -13.91
N PRO A 159 -13.07 -10.51 -12.70
CA PRO A 159 -11.67 -10.46 -12.26
C PRO A 159 -10.74 -11.22 -13.20
N ALA A 160 -9.61 -10.61 -13.54
CA ALA A 160 -8.51 -11.27 -14.26
C ALA A 160 -7.50 -11.92 -13.30
N VAL A 161 -7.37 -11.40 -12.06
CA VAL A 161 -6.47 -11.87 -10.99
C VAL A 161 -7.12 -11.69 -9.62
#